data_AF-H0J4U6-F1
#
_entry.id   AF-H0J4U6-F1
#
_cell.length_a   1.000
_cell.length_b   1.000
_cell.length_c   1.000
_cell.angle_alpha   90.00
_cell.angle_beta   90.00
_cell.angle_gamma   90.00
#
_symmetry.space_group_name_H-M   'P 1'
#
loop_
_entity.id
_entity.type
_entity.pdbx_description
1 polymer ?
#
loop_
_entity_poly.entity_id
_entity_poly.type
_entity_poly.pdbx_seq_one_letter_code
_entity_poly.pdbx_strand_id
1 'polypeptide(L)'
;MSNDTMQPVMPQINRPAPDFTAKTTHGEKSLSDYRGKWLVLFAHPSDFTPVCTTEFSAFANYADQFKAVNTELLGLSIDSIHSHIAWTRSIKENFGVEITFPIIADLSMKVANAYGMIQPGASDTAAVRATFVIDPEGVLRAMLYYPMTNGRSVEEVLRLVKSLQTSDEHGVATPEAWLPGQPVIVPPPHTSQDAEARQSEGYEYTDWYFCKKVI
;
A
#
# COMPACT_ATOMS: atom_id res chain seq x y z
N MET A 1 -30.55 -11.10 -22.14
CA MET A 1 -30.47 -10.22 -20.96
C MET A 1 -29.00 -9.92 -20.78
N SER A 2 -28.57 -8.68 -20.99
CA SER A 2 -27.18 -8.28 -20.75
C SER A 2 -26.92 -8.42 -19.25
N ASN A 3 -26.03 -9.35 -18.89
CA ASN A 3 -25.40 -9.32 -17.57
C ASN A 3 -24.55 -8.05 -17.53
N ASP A 4 -25.17 -6.97 -17.10
CA ASP A 4 -24.48 -5.73 -16.78
C ASP A 4 -23.76 -6.00 -15.45
N THR A 5 -22.65 -6.74 -15.52
CA THR A 5 -21.72 -6.89 -14.40
C THR A 5 -21.17 -5.50 -14.15
N MET A 6 -21.80 -4.80 -13.20
CA MET A 6 -21.40 -3.48 -12.77
C MET A 6 -19.91 -3.52 -12.44
N GLN A 7 -19.10 -2.83 -13.25
CA GLN A 7 -17.65 -2.84 -13.07
C GLN A 7 -17.31 -2.25 -11.69
N PRO A 8 -16.36 -2.85 -10.94
CA PRO A 8 -15.92 -2.28 -9.67
C PRO A 8 -15.42 -0.85 -9.88
N VAL A 9 -15.91 0.09 -9.08
CA VAL A 9 -15.37 1.44 -9.07
C VAL A 9 -13.98 1.37 -8.43
N MET A 10 -12.96 1.67 -9.22
CA MET A 10 -11.58 1.64 -8.75
C MET A 10 -11.19 2.99 -8.17
N PRO A 11 -10.49 3.03 -7.01
CA PRO A 11 -9.94 4.28 -6.50
C PRO A 11 -8.83 4.79 -7.44
N GLN A 12 -8.60 6.10 -7.42
CA GLN A 12 -7.67 6.77 -8.33
C GLN A 12 -6.42 7.22 -7.58
N ILE A 13 -5.25 6.97 -8.17
CA ILE A 13 -3.98 7.52 -7.67
C ILE A 13 -4.02 9.05 -7.78
N ASN A 14 -3.42 9.73 -6.81
CA ASN A 14 -3.40 11.18 -6.61
C ASN A 14 -4.78 11.81 -6.36
N ARG A 15 -5.75 11.01 -5.89
CA ARG A 15 -7.04 11.48 -5.34
C ARG A 15 -7.14 11.07 -3.86
N PRO A 16 -8.00 11.75 -3.07
CA PRO A 16 -8.31 11.30 -1.72
C PRO A 16 -8.71 9.82 -1.72
N ALA A 17 -8.10 9.03 -0.83
CA ALA A 17 -8.48 7.63 -0.68
C ALA A 17 -9.93 7.54 -0.19
N PRO A 18 -10.72 6.52 -0.63
CA PRO A 18 -12.09 6.35 -0.16
C PRO A 18 -12.17 6.30 1.36
N ASP A 19 -13.01 7.17 1.94
CA ASP A 19 -13.10 7.28 3.40
C ASP A 19 -13.75 6.04 4.03
N PHE A 20 -13.35 5.73 5.26
CA PHE A 20 -13.92 4.63 6.03
C PHE A 20 -13.87 4.90 7.54
N THR A 21 -14.83 4.30 8.23
CA THR A 21 -14.81 4.02 9.67
C THR A 21 -15.22 2.57 9.83
N ALA A 22 -14.38 1.76 10.46
CA ALA A 22 -14.58 0.33 10.52
C ALA A 22 -14.10 -0.29 11.84
N LYS A 23 -14.76 -1.39 12.24
CA LYS A 23 -14.37 -2.18 13.40
C LYS A 23 -13.10 -2.96 13.08
N THR A 24 -12.11 -2.89 13.98
CA THR A 24 -10.86 -3.65 13.86
C THR A 24 -10.53 -4.45 15.11
N THR A 25 -9.52 -5.32 15.02
CA THR A 25 -8.92 -6.03 16.17
C THR A 25 -8.39 -5.11 17.28
N HIS A 26 -8.20 -3.81 17.00
CA HIS A 26 -7.69 -2.82 17.94
C HIS A 26 -8.70 -1.68 18.21
N GLY A 27 -9.99 -2.00 18.17
CA GLY A 27 -11.08 -1.02 18.28
C GLY A 27 -11.49 -0.44 16.93
N GLU A 28 -12.37 0.55 16.95
CA GLU A 28 -12.77 1.25 15.73
C GLU A 28 -11.59 2.07 15.19
N LYS A 29 -11.44 2.09 13.86
CA LYS A 29 -10.47 2.92 13.14
C LYS A 29 -11.13 3.62 11.98
N SER A 30 -10.74 4.86 11.75
CA SER A 30 -11.12 5.64 10.59
C SER A 30 -9.89 6.03 9.76
N LEU A 31 -10.08 6.32 8.47
CA LEU A 31 -8.99 6.79 7.61
C LEU A 31 -8.33 8.06 8.17
N SER A 32 -9.11 8.93 8.84
CA SER A 32 -8.62 10.14 9.49
C SER A 32 -7.64 9.88 10.63
N ASP A 33 -7.67 8.71 11.27
CA ASP A 33 -6.77 8.36 12.39
C ASP A 33 -5.30 8.25 11.95
N TYR A 34 -5.09 8.16 10.64
CA TYR A 34 -3.78 8.01 10.01
C TYR A 34 -3.24 9.32 9.44
N ARG A 35 -3.94 10.46 9.61
CA ARG A 35 -3.40 11.76 9.16
C ARG A 35 -2.06 12.06 9.82
N GLY A 36 -1.12 12.59 9.04
CA GLY A 36 0.27 12.80 9.46
C GLY A 36 1.16 11.54 9.39
N LYS A 37 0.61 10.40 8.96
CA LYS A 37 1.33 9.14 8.78
C LYS A 37 1.01 8.52 7.42
N TRP A 38 1.95 7.77 6.87
CA TRP A 38 1.65 6.90 5.75
C TRP A 38 0.84 5.70 6.23
N LEU A 39 -0.01 5.16 5.36
CA LEU A 39 -0.82 3.98 5.64
C LEU A 39 -0.69 2.97 4.50
N VAL A 40 -0.33 1.75 4.84
CA VAL A 40 -0.48 0.58 3.98
C VAL A 40 -1.74 -0.17 4.40
N LEU A 41 -2.82 0.03 3.64
CA LEU A 41 -4.05 -0.75 3.75
C LEU A 41 -3.94 -1.97 2.82
N PHE A 42 -4.11 -3.17 3.34
CA PHE A 42 -3.98 -4.38 2.52
C PHE A 42 -5.05 -5.41 2.86
N ALA A 43 -5.63 -6.01 1.82
CA ALA A 43 -6.68 -7.01 1.96
C ALA A 43 -6.12 -8.43 1.81
N HIS A 44 -6.82 -9.39 2.41
CA HIS A 44 -6.61 -10.82 2.18
C HIS A 44 -7.95 -11.54 1.96
N PRO A 45 -7.96 -12.67 1.21
CA PRO A 45 -9.19 -13.39 0.92
C PRO A 45 -9.98 -13.87 2.13
N SER A 46 -9.32 -14.56 3.06
CA SER A 46 -9.97 -15.11 4.25
C SER A 46 -8.92 -15.51 5.30
N ASP A 47 -9.29 -15.34 6.57
CA ASP A 47 -8.59 -15.88 7.72
C ASP A 47 -8.41 -17.41 7.60
N PHE A 48 -7.47 -17.98 8.35
CA PHE A 48 -7.20 -19.43 8.37
C PHE A 48 -6.85 -20.05 7.00
N THR A 49 -6.40 -19.23 6.04
CA THR A 49 -5.86 -19.71 4.76
C THR A 49 -4.34 -19.54 4.70
N PRO A 50 -3.60 -20.46 4.04
CA PRO A 50 -2.16 -20.58 4.20
C PRO A 50 -1.39 -19.39 3.61
N VAL A 51 -1.70 -18.96 2.38
CA VAL A 51 -1.00 -17.81 1.77
C VAL A 51 -1.22 -16.53 2.58
N CYS A 52 -2.44 -16.30 3.09
CA CYS A 52 -2.72 -15.15 3.96
C CYS A 52 -1.89 -15.22 5.25
N THR A 53 -1.72 -16.41 5.82
CA THR A 53 -0.90 -16.62 7.02
C THR A 53 0.57 -16.29 6.76
N THR A 54 1.09 -16.64 5.58
CA THR A 54 2.46 -16.26 5.20
C THR A 54 2.62 -14.75 5.05
N GLU A 55 1.64 -14.06 4.47
CA GLU A 55 1.69 -12.62 4.25
C GLU A 55 1.58 -11.83 5.57
N PHE A 56 0.67 -12.22 6.46
CA PHE A 56 0.53 -11.57 7.77
C PHE A 56 1.76 -11.77 8.63
N SER A 57 2.37 -12.96 8.59
CA SER A 57 3.64 -13.21 9.26
C SER A 57 4.76 -12.31 8.70
N ALA A 58 4.83 -12.15 7.38
CA ALA A 58 5.80 -11.27 6.74
C ALA A 58 5.56 -9.80 7.11
N PHE A 59 4.33 -9.29 7.04
CA PHE A 59 4.01 -7.93 7.47
C PHE A 59 4.36 -7.68 8.93
N ALA A 60 4.12 -8.66 9.82
CA ALA A 60 4.49 -8.55 11.23
C ALA A 60 6.01 -8.44 11.41
N ASN A 61 6.79 -9.25 10.69
CA ASN A 61 8.26 -9.19 10.75
C ASN A 61 8.83 -7.88 10.20
N TYR A 62 8.14 -7.22 9.27
CA TYR A 62 8.52 -5.92 8.72
C TYR A 62 7.87 -4.72 9.43
N ALA A 63 7.00 -4.93 10.42
CA ALA A 63 6.20 -3.87 11.04
C ALA A 63 7.06 -2.75 11.64
N ASP A 64 8.16 -3.10 12.31
CA ASP A 64 9.09 -2.11 12.87
C ASP A 64 9.80 -1.29 11.78
N GLN A 65 10.05 -1.87 10.61
CA GLN A 65 10.66 -1.14 9.49
C GLN A 65 9.67 -0.17 8.84
N PHE A 66 8.39 -0.53 8.73
CA PHE A 66 7.34 0.40 8.30
C PHE A 66 7.19 1.55 9.31
N LYS A 67 7.16 1.22 10.61
CA LYS A 67 7.08 2.22 11.68
C LYS A 67 8.27 3.17 11.68
N ALA A 68 9.49 2.67 11.42
CA ALA A 68 10.70 3.47 11.33
C ALA A 68 10.64 4.52 10.22
N VAL A 69 9.80 4.32 9.20
CA VAL A 69 9.53 5.27 8.12
C VAL A 69 8.13 5.89 8.24
N ASN A 70 7.64 6.10 9.46
CA ASN A 70 6.35 6.74 9.76
C ASN A 70 5.15 6.15 8.98
N THR A 71 5.12 4.82 8.85
CA THR A 71 4.09 4.10 8.11
C THR A 71 3.37 3.10 8.99
N GLU A 72 2.03 3.16 8.99
CA GLU A 72 1.15 2.23 9.71
C GLU A 72 0.67 1.12 8.77
N LEU A 73 0.38 -0.05 9.34
CA LEU A 73 -0.19 -1.19 8.64
C LEU A 73 -1.66 -1.39 9.05
N LEU A 74 -2.52 -1.73 8.10
CA LEU A 74 -3.93 -2.04 8.33
C LEU A 74 -4.36 -3.19 7.43
N GLY A 75 -4.62 -4.35 8.03
CA GLY A 75 -5.16 -5.51 7.32
C GLY A 75 -6.68 -5.40 7.12
N LEU A 76 -7.22 -6.17 6.18
CA LEU A 76 -8.67 -6.26 5.95
C LEU A 76 -9.05 -7.61 5.35
N SER A 77 -10.10 -8.23 5.88
CA SER A 77 -10.91 -9.18 5.12
C SER A 77 -12.39 -8.97 5.44
N ILE A 78 -13.23 -9.79 4.83
CA ILE A 78 -14.67 -9.78 5.10
C ILE A 78 -15.05 -10.73 6.24
N ASP A 79 -14.07 -11.33 6.93
CA ASP A 79 -14.33 -12.20 8.07
C ASP A 79 -14.77 -11.40 9.30
N SER A 80 -15.35 -12.08 10.28
CA SER A 80 -15.78 -11.44 11.53
C SER A 80 -14.61 -11.07 12.44
N ILE A 81 -14.83 -10.12 13.34
CA ILE A 81 -13.82 -9.74 14.34
C ILE A 81 -13.34 -10.91 15.21
N HIS A 82 -14.22 -11.87 15.51
CA HIS A 82 -13.86 -13.04 16.32
C HIS A 82 -12.98 -14.00 15.54
N SER A 83 -13.17 -14.09 14.22
CA SER A 83 -12.29 -14.84 13.32
C SER A 83 -10.89 -14.26 13.35
N HIS A 84 -10.75 -12.93 13.19
CA HIS A 84 -9.43 -12.29 13.22
C HIS A 84 -8.71 -12.54 14.54
N ILE A 85 -9.40 -12.39 15.68
CA ILE A 85 -8.81 -12.63 17.01
C ILE A 85 -8.37 -14.09 17.16
N ALA A 86 -9.19 -15.04 16.73
CA ALA A 86 -8.84 -16.46 16.79
C ALA A 86 -7.64 -16.77 15.87
N TRP A 87 -7.62 -16.17 14.67
CA TRP A 87 -6.57 -16.39 13.69
C TRP A 87 -5.23 -15.79 14.13
N THR A 88 -5.18 -14.55 14.61
CA THR A 88 -3.93 -13.94 15.11
C THR A 88 -3.36 -14.70 16.31
N ARG A 89 -4.23 -15.22 17.20
CA ARG A 89 -3.81 -16.12 18.28
C ARG A 89 -3.24 -17.43 17.75
N SER A 90 -3.88 -18.03 16.76
CA SER A 90 -3.38 -19.24 16.08
C SER A 90 -2.03 -18.99 15.42
N ILE A 91 -1.81 -17.82 14.81
CA ILE A 91 -0.51 -17.46 14.22
C ILE A 91 0.56 -17.39 15.32
N LYS A 92 0.26 -16.70 16.42
CA LYS A 92 1.19 -16.58 17.56
C LYS A 92 1.55 -17.93 18.16
N GLU A 93 0.56 -18.80 18.37
CA GLU A 93 0.74 -20.12 18.98
C GLU A 93 1.54 -21.07 18.08
N ASN A 94 1.22 -21.13 16.79
CA ASN A 94 1.80 -22.14 15.90
C ASN A 94 3.06 -21.68 15.16
N PHE A 95 3.26 -20.37 14.98
CA PHE A 95 4.37 -19.80 14.21
C PHE A 95 5.25 -18.86 15.04
N GLY A 96 4.87 -18.54 16.28
CA GLY A 96 5.64 -17.64 17.14
C GLY A 96 5.63 -16.18 16.69
N VAL A 97 4.75 -15.80 15.76
CA VAL A 97 4.66 -14.44 15.21
C VAL A 97 3.46 -13.72 15.80
N GLU A 98 3.68 -12.53 16.36
CA GLU A 98 2.63 -11.69 16.90
C GLU A 98 2.20 -10.62 15.89
N ILE A 99 0.90 -10.59 15.56
CA ILE A 99 0.32 -9.57 14.68
C ILE A 99 -0.01 -8.34 15.52
N THR A 100 0.79 -7.28 15.37
CA THR A 100 0.73 -6.06 16.19
C THR A 100 -0.08 -4.92 15.57
N PHE A 101 -0.58 -5.10 14.35
CA PHE A 101 -1.36 -4.11 13.63
C PHE A 101 -2.84 -4.50 13.53
N PRO A 102 -3.75 -3.52 13.37
CA PRO A 102 -5.18 -3.77 13.24
C PRO A 102 -5.57 -4.52 11.96
N ILE A 103 -6.66 -5.29 12.06
CA ILE A 103 -7.34 -5.95 10.94
C ILE A 103 -8.80 -5.50 10.94
N ILE A 104 -9.25 -4.87 9.86
CA ILE A 104 -10.66 -4.50 9.63
C ILE A 104 -11.48 -5.76 9.41
N ALA A 105 -12.59 -5.87 10.15
CA ALA A 105 -13.65 -6.84 9.91
C ALA A 105 -14.75 -6.21 9.04
N ASP A 106 -14.64 -6.34 7.71
CA ASP A 106 -15.57 -5.73 6.74
C ASP A 106 -16.67 -6.70 6.29
N LEU A 107 -17.48 -7.18 7.24
CA LEU A 107 -18.61 -8.08 6.96
C LEU A 107 -19.60 -7.50 5.93
N SER A 108 -19.71 -6.18 5.86
CA SER A 108 -20.60 -5.48 4.92
C SER A 108 -20.00 -5.32 3.51
N MET A 109 -18.72 -5.64 3.35
CA MET A 109 -17.94 -5.43 2.13
C MET A 109 -17.91 -3.95 1.69
N LYS A 110 -18.22 -3.00 2.58
CA LYS A 110 -18.33 -1.58 2.23
C LYS A 110 -16.97 -1.01 1.88
N VAL A 111 -15.97 -1.30 2.70
CA VAL A 111 -14.59 -0.84 2.47
C VAL A 111 -14.01 -1.61 1.28
N ALA A 112 -14.23 -2.92 1.22
CA ALA A 112 -13.78 -3.77 0.13
C ALA A 112 -14.31 -3.29 -1.24
N ASN A 113 -15.58 -2.94 -1.34
CA ASN A 113 -16.15 -2.41 -2.58
C ASN A 113 -15.65 -1.00 -2.91
N ALA A 114 -15.52 -0.11 -1.93
CA ALA A 114 -15.03 1.26 -2.14
C ALA A 114 -13.58 1.29 -2.69
N TYR A 115 -12.79 0.28 -2.32
CA TYR A 115 -11.42 0.08 -2.79
C TYR A 115 -11.31 -0.93 -3.94
N GLY A 116 -12.39 -1.40 -4.54
CA GLY A 116 -12.33 -2.35 -5.67
C GLY A 116 -11.67 -3.70 -5.33
N MET A 117 -11.70 -4.11 -4.07
CA MET A 117 -11.10 -5.36 -3.60
C MET A 117 -11.94 -6.59 -3.97
N ILE A 118 -13.20 -6.41 -4.33
CA ILE A 118 -14.10 -7.46 -4.83
C ILE A 118 -14.05 -7.43 -6.36
N GLN A 119 -13.42 -8.44 -6.95
CA GLN A 119 -13.15 -8.48 -8.38
C GLN A 119 -13.98 -9.59 -9.05
N PRO A 120 -14.81 -9.25 -10.06
CA PRO A 120 -15.57 -10.24 -10.81
C PRO A 120 -14.67 -11.34 -11.39
N GLY A 121 -15.09 -12.59 -11.21
CA GLY A 121 -14.33 -13.77 -11.67
C GLY A 121 -13.24 -14.24 -10.69
N ALA A 122 -12.96 -13.51 -9.61
CA ALA A 122 -12.10 -14.00 -8.52
C ALA A 122 -12.92 -14.59 -7.37
N SER A 123 -13.81 -13.80 -6.78
CA SER A 123 -14.76 -14.22 -5.74
C SER A 123 -15.79 -13.12 -5.48
N ASP A 124 -17.05 -13.50 -5.29
CA ASP A 124 -18.11 -12.58 -4.86
C ASP A 124 -18.17 -12.45 -3.32
N THR A 125 -17.42 -13.27 -2.60
CA THR A 125 -17.45 -13.37 -1.13
C THR A 125 -16.05 -13.39 -0.53
N ALA A 126 -15.05 -12.82 -1.21
CA ALA A 126 -13.71 -12.64 -0.68
C ALA A 126 -13.01 -11.48 -1.39
N ALA A 127 -12.20 -10.73 -0.64
CA ALA A 127 -11.33 -9.74 -1.24
C ALA A 127 -10.17 -10.42 -1.99
N VAL A 128 -9.73 -9.84 -3.11
CA VAL A 128 -8.43 -10.18 -3.68
C VAL A 128 -7.30 -9.61 -2.82
N ARG A 129 -6.04 -9.95 -3.13
CA ARG A 129 -4.86 -9.47 -2.40
C ARG A 129 -4.51 -8.06 -2.85
N ALA A 130 -5.37 -7.11 -2.52
CA ALA A 130 -5.17 -5.69 -2.83
C ALA A 130 -4.28 -5.02 -1.77
N THR A 131 -3.46 -4.08 -2.18
CA THR A 131 -2.63 -3.25 -1.28
C THR A 131 -2.67 -1.81 -1.76
N PHE A 132 -2.83 -0.87 -0.84
CA PHE A 132 -2.93 0.56 -1.08
C PHE A 132 -1.92 1.29 -0.23
N VAL A 133 -1.13 2.18 -0.84
CA VAL A 133 -0.23 3.09 -0.14
C VAL A 133 -0.86 4.47 -0.14
N ILE A 134 -1.18 4.98 1.05
CA ILE A 134 -1.87 6.25 1.27
C ILE A 134 -0.91 7.17 2.05
N ASP A 135 -0.81 8.42 1.62
CA ASP A 135 0.09 9.40 2.22
C ASP A 135 -0.50 10.11 3.47
N PRO A 136 0.30 10.93 4.19
CA PRO A 136 -0.12 11.64 5.40
C PRO A 136 -1.33 12.55 5.23
N GLU A 137 -1.61 13.02 4.02
CA GLU A 137 -2.73 13.87 3.64
C GLU A 137 -4.00 13.05 3.33
N GLY A 138 -3.88 11.73 3.26
CA GLY A 138 -4.96 10.80 2.93
C GLY A 138 -5.18 10.62 1.44
N VAL A 139 -4.16 10.89 0.61
CA VAL A 139 -4.20 10.71 -0.84
C VAL A 139 -3.66 9.33 -1.19
N LEU A 140 -4.34 8.63 -2.11
CA LEU A 140 -3.89 7.33 -2.61
C LEU A 140 -2.69 7.52 -3.55
N ARG A 141 -1.56 6.88 -3.28
CA ARG A 141 -0.30 7.04 -4.03
C ARG A 141 0.09 5.83 -4.88
N ALA A 142 -0.28 4.64 -4.43
CA ALA A 142 -0.08 3.43 -5.20
C ALA A 142 -1.11 2.36 -4.84
N MET A 143 -1.40 1.48 -5.78
CA MET A 143 -2.24 0.30 -5.54
C MET A 143 -1.72 -0.91 -6.31
N LEU A 144 -1.80 -2.08 -5.69
CA LEU A 144 -1.45 -3.38 -6.28
C LEU A 144 -2.62 -4.35 -6.09
N TYR A 145 -2.90 -5.18 -7.09
CA TYR A 145 -3.91 -6.23 -7.01
C TYR A 145 -3.30 -7.56 -7.42
N TYR A 146 -3.07 -8.43 -6.45
CA TYR A 146 -2.63 -9.80 -6.67
C TYR A 146 -3.85 -10.74 -6.70
N PRO A 147 -3.83 -11.78 -7.55
CA PRO A 147 -4.86 -12.82 -7.48
C PRO A 147 -4.77 -13.58 -6.15
N MET A 148 -5.84 -14.29 -5.80
CA MET A 148 -5.89 -15.06 -4.55
C MET A 148 -4.78 -16.12 -4.45
N THR A 149 -4.25 -16.59 -5.59
CA THR A 149 -3.24 -17.64 -5.70
C THR A 149 -1.81 -17.20 -5.37
N ASN A 150 -1.49 -15.91 -5.43
CA ASN A 150 -0.11 -15.43 -5.39
C ASN A 150 0.10 -14.51 -4.17
N GLY A 151 1.00 -14.89 -3.28
CA GLY A 151 1.43 -14.01 -2.19
C GLY A 151 2.21 -12.79 -2.70
N ARG A 152 2.08 -11.67 -1.99
CA ARG A 152 2.79 -10.41 -2.27
C ARG A 152 4.22 -10.44 -1.74
N SER A 153 5.06 -9.56 -2.30
CA SER A 153 6.34 -9.20 -1.71
C SER A 153 6.16 -8.03 -0.74
N VAL A 154 6.28 -8.28 0.57
CA VAL A 154 6.20 -7.22 1.61
C VAL A 154 7.40 -6.27 1.53
N GLU A 155 8.57 -6.79 1.16
CA GLU A 155 9.77 -5.99 0.95
C GLU A 155 9.57 -4.96 -0.16
N GLU A 156 8.89 -5.33 -1.27
CA GLU A 156 8.59 -4.38 -2.33
C GLU A 156 7.60 -3.30 -1.87
N VAL A 157 6.61 -3.64 -1.04
CA VAL A 157 5.69 -2.64 -0.47
C VAL A 157 6.46 -1.64 0.39
N LEU A 158 7.41 -2.11 1.22
CA LEU A 158 8.27 -1.24 2.01
C LEU A 158 9.19 -0.38 1.14
N ARG A 159 9.78 -0.96 0.08
CA ARG A 159 10.62 -0.23 -0.88
C ARG A 159 9.81 0.89 -1.55
N LEU A 160 8.59 0.58 -2.00
CA LEU A 160 7.69 1.53 -2.63
C LEU A 160 7.34 2.70 -1.71
N VAL A 161 7.04 2.44 -0.44
CA VAL A 161 6.81 3.48 0.59
C VAL A 161 8.03 4.40 0.70
N LYS A 162 9.24 3.83 0.86
CA LYS A 162 10.49 4.60 0.94
C LYS A 162 10.74 5.43 -0.33
N SER A 163 10.44 4.85 -1.49
CA SER A 163 10.54 5.51 -2.80
C SER A 163 9.65 6.74 -2.87
N LEU A 164 8.38 6.61 -2.48
CA LEU A 164 7.40 7.69 -2.49
C LEU A 164 7.78 8.80 -1.50
N GLN A 165 8.18 8.43 -0.28
CA GLN A 165 8.64 9.40 0.72
C GLN A 165 9.86 10.18 0.26
N THR A 166 10.82 9.49 -0.37
CA THR A 166 12.01 10.12 -0.95
C THR A 166 11.65 11.13 -2.02
N SER A 167 10.71 10.78 -2.90
CA SER A 167 10.21 11.67 -3.94
C SER A 167 9.55 12.92 -3.37
N ASP A 168 8.70 12.76 -2.35
CA ASP A 168 7.97 13.85 -1.73
C ASP A 168 8.88 14.78 -0.92
N GLU A 169 9.84 14.21 -0.17
CA GLU A 169 10.76 14.98 0.67
C GLU A 169 11.75 15.82 -0.15
N HIS A 170 12.29 15.25 -1.24
CA HIS A 170 13.39 15.89 -1.98
C HIS A 170 12.99 16.48 -3.33
N GLY A 171 11.72 16.36 -3.74
CA GLY A 171 11.24 16.84 -5.04
C GLY A 171 11.92 16.13 -6.21
N VAL A 172 12.05 14.81 -6.13
CA VAL A 172 12.78 13.97 -7.09
C VAL A 172 11.94 12.80 -7.59
N ALA A 173 12.37 12.17 -8.68
CA ALA A 173 11.83 10.89 -9.11
C ALA A 173 12.81 9.75 -8.78
N THR A 174 12.29 8.56 -8.52
CA THR A 174 13.10 7.36 -8.29
C THR A 174 13.12 6.49 -9.56
N PRO A 175 14.29 6.08 -10.07
CA PRO A 175 14.39 5.22 -11.26
C PRO A 175 13.84 3.79 -11.04
N GLU A 176 13.82 3.00 -12.10
CA GLU A 176 13.46 1.57 -12.05
C GLU A 176 14.32 0.82 -11.01
N ALA A 177 13.68 -0.04 -10.22
CA ALA A 177 14.29 -0.80 -9.13
C ALA A 177 15.08 0.02 -8.08
N TRP A 178 14.80 1.32 -7.93
CA TRP A 178 15.53 2.17 -7.00
C TRP A 178 15.44 1.69 -5.55
N LEU A 179 16.59 1.72 -4.88
CA LEU A 179 16.76 1.47 -3.45
C LEU A 179 17.32 2.71 -2.73
N PRO A 180 16.99 2.92 -1.45
CA PRO A 180 17.57 3.99 -0.63
C PRO A 180 19.11 4.06 -0.73
N GLY A 181 19.63 5.27 -0.93
CA GLY A 181 21.06 5.52 -1.13
C GLY A 181 21.54 5.46 -2.59
N GLN A 182 20.72 4.99 -3.53
CA GLN A 182 21.03 5.07 -4.96
C GLN A 182 20.69 6.46 -5.54
N PRO A 183 21.34 6.88 -6.65
CA PRO A 183 21.01 8.14 -7.30
C PRO A 183 19.53 8.24 -7.70
N VAL A 184 18.95 9.42 -7.47
CA VAL A 184 17.58 9.78 -7.87
C VAL A 184 17.60 10.60 -9.16
N ILE A 185 16.47 10.65 -9.87
CA ILE A 185 16.27 11.45 -11.08
C ILE A 185 15.80 12.85 -10.70
N VAL A 186 16.47 13.87 -11.23
CA VAL A 186 16.02 15.26 -11.16
C VAL A 186 14.86 15.45 -12.14
N PRO A 187 13.73 16.06 -11.73
CA PRO A 187 12.61 16.30 -12.65
C PRO A 187 13.05 17.02 -13.93
N PRO A 188 12.56 16.61 -15.11
CA PRO A 188 12.97 17.22 -16.35
C PRO A 188 12.49 18.68 -16.41
N PRO A 189 13.22 19.57 -17.11
CA PRO A 189 12.79 20.93 -17.33
C PRO A 189 11.50 20.99 -18.15
N HIS A 190 10.69 22.03 -17.95
CA HIS A 190 9.44 22.23 -18.67
C HIS A 190 9.51 23.33 -19.74
N THR A 191 10.64 24.03 -19.84
CA THR A 191 10.87 25.08 -20.84
C THR A 191 12.19 24.87 -21.57
N SER A 192 12.31 25.38 -22.79
CA SER A 192 13.56 25.34 -23.56
C SER A 192 14.69 26.07 -22.84
N GLN A 193 14.39 27.18 -22.16
CA GLN A 193 15.37 27.94 -21.39
C GLN A 193 15.93 27.11 -20.24
N ASP A 194 15.09 26.41 -19.47
CA ASP A 194 15.55 25.56 -18.38
C ASP A 194 16.32 24.33 -18.90
N ALA A 195 15.96 23.81 -20.08
CA ALA A 195 16.69 22.73 -20.72
C ALA A 195 18.10 23.15 -21.17
N GLU A 196 18.26 24.38 -21.69
CA GLU A 196 19.57 24.96 -22.00
C GLU A 196 20.41 25.20 -20.74
N ALA A 197 19.78 25.63 -19.64
CA ALA A 197 20.46 25.87 -18.37
C ALA A 197 20.91 24.56 -17.68
N ARG A 198 20.19 23.46 -17.89
CA ARG A 198 20.34 22.20 -17.15
C ARG A 198 21.78 21.70 -17.03
N GLN A 199 22.56 21.74 -18.11
CA GLN A 199 23.93 21.21 -18.11
C GLN A 199 24.84 21.94 -17.10
N SER A 200 24.50 23.18 -16.75
CA SER A 200 25.26 24.01 -15.80
C SER A 200 24.85 23.83 -14.33
N GLU A 201 23.82 23.04 -14.03
CA GLU A 201 23.24 22.90 -12.68
C GLU A 201 24.02 21.93 -11.75
N GLY A 202 25.10 21.32 -12.25
CA GLY A 202 26.02 20.51 -11.43
C GLY A 202 25.53 19.08 -11.11
N TYR A 203 24.53 18.58 -11.84
CA TYR A 203 24.06 17.20 -11.74
C TYR A 203 24.93 16.20 -12.49
N GLU A 204 24.74 14.90 -12.20
CA GLU A 204 25.20 13.84 -13.10
C GLU A 204 24.38 13.91 -14.39
N TYR A 205 24.93 14.59 -15.38
CA TYR A 205 24.26 14.95 -16.63
C TYR A 205 24.51 13.90 -17.72
N THR A 206 23.42 13.34 -18.26
CA THR A 206 23.47 12.56 -19.53
C THR A 206 22.82 13.35 -20.65
N ASP A 207 21.66 13.96 -20.37
CA ASP A 207 20.93 14.81 -21.30
C ASP A 207 20.07 15.82 -20.51
N TRP A 208 19.53 16.84 -21.16
CA TRP A 208 18.74 17.90 -20.51
C TRP A 208 17.53 17.36 -19.73
N TYR A 209 16.94 16.26 -20.18
CA TYR A 209 15.82 15.59 -19.49
C TYR A 209 16.27 14.45 -18.56
N PHE A 210 17.55 14.06 -18.59
CA PHE A 210 18.09 12.91 -17.86
C PHE A 210 19.29 13.33 -17.02
N CYS A 211 19.00 13.74 -15.79
CA CYS A 211 19.99 14.13 -14.80
C CYS A 211 19.75 13.38 -13.49
N LYS A 212 20.83 13.00 -12.83
CA LYS A 212 20.81 12.33 -11.53
C LYS A 212 21.48 13.15 -10.45
N LYS A 213 21.08 12.93 -9.19
CA LYS A 213 21.78 13.40 -8.00
C LYS A 213 21.73 12.34 -6.90
N VAL A 214 22.65 12.44 -5.93
CA VAL A 214 22.59 11.67 -4.67
C VAL A 214 21.93 12.55 -3.61
N ILE A 215 21.17 11.93 -2.71
CA ILE A 215 20.50 12.56 -1.57
C ILE A 215 21.12 12.11 -0.25
#